data_AF-A0A843C734-F1
#
_entry.id   AF-A0A843C734-F1
#
_cell.length_a   1.000
_cell.length_b   1.000
_cell.length_c   1.000
_cell.angle_alpha   90.00
_cell.angle_beta   90.00
_cell.angle_gamma   90.00
#
_symmetry.space_group_name_H-M   'P 1'
#
loop_
_entity.id
_entity.type
_entity.pdbx_description
1 polymer ?
#
loop_
_entity_poly.entity_id
_entity_poly.type
_entity_poly.pdbx_seq_one_letter_code
_entity_poly.pdbx_strand_id
1 'polypeptide(L)'
;MIKKDIRKMVLPLAIILCLGVMPFLANPVQAANPPAFFTLSVLAPNTNPARNQWATLMVEQLPKIGIGVDVFDHTGWAQISPRTWGYPGPYPIPTYAEGGFDIFFIGWGWGLDIDLTGLFDTPSIPPNGDNHYQYSVPEMDWAIGNYSQAFVLADRIQYAHDIQALLYEDLPAATIIYPTDMFPHTTALEADSWSPLLWDSSYQDMAYWDIGDTEFHYGCPADFEDFHTFKTESVYDAQWTQQIYGGLVERDMHATVENAW
;
A
#
# COMPACT_ATOMS: atom_id res chain seq x y z
N MET A 1 53.44 57.62 15.89
CA MET A 1 52.09 57.92 16.39
C MET A 1 51.09 56.86 15.89
N ILE A 2 51.33 55.55 16.11
CA ILE A 2 50.46 54.43 15.63
C ILE A 2 50.63 53.19 16.55
N LYS A 3 50.51 53.34 17.88
CA LYS A 3 50.61 52.20 18.82
C LYS A 3 49.51 52.13 19.87
N LYS A 4 48.65 53.15 19.98
CA LYS A 4 47.67 53.25 21.08
C LYS A 4 46.30 52.64 20.75
N ASP A 5 45.98 52.42 19.47
CA ASP A 5 44.63 51.99 19.05
C ASP A 5 44.49 50.50 18.75
N ILE A 6 45.59 49.77 18.49
CA ILE A 6 45.53 48.33 18.20
C ILE A 6 45.02 47.54 19.41
N ARG A 7 45.40 47.92 20.64
CA ARG A 7 44.95 47.22 21.87
C ARG A 7 43.45 47.33 22.12
N LYS A 8 42.78 48.37 21.61
CA LYS A 8 41.33 48.57 21.78
C LYS A 8 40.51 47.78 20.75
N MET A 9 41.12 47.32 19.66
CA MET A 9 40.47 46.49 18.64
C MET A 9 40.70 45.00 18.83
N VAL A 10 41.75 44.57 19.53
CA VAL A 10 42.07 43.14 19.73
C VAL A 10 41.02 42.43 20.58
N LEU A 11 40.51 43.07 21.64
CA LEU A 11 39.52 42.46 22.53
C LEU A 11 38.14 42.26 21.85
N PRO A 12 37.55 43.26 21.15
CA PRO A 12 36.31 43.04 20.42
C PRO A 12 36.47 42.08 19.24
N LEU A 13 37.61 42.08 18.52
CA LEU A 13 37.86 41.08 17.46
C LEU A 13 37.97 39.66 18.04
N ALA A 14 38.62 39.47 19.19
CA ALA A 14 38.71 38.17 19.83
C ALA A 14 37.33 37.67 20.30
N ILE A 15 36.48 38.55 20.83
CA ILE A 15 35.11 38.20 21.23
C ILE A 15 34.25 37.83 20.02
N ILE A 16 34.35 38.57 18.90
CA ILE A 16 33.64 38.25 17.65
C ILE A 16 34.14 36.93 17.06
N LEU A 17 35.45 36.66 17.12
CA LEU A 17 36.02 35.39 16.66
C LEU A 17 35.59 34.21 17.54
N CYS A 18 35.52 34.40 18.87
CA CYS A 18 35.05 33.36 19.79
C CYS A 18 33.54 33.10 19.67
N LEU A 19 32.72 34.12 19.43
CA LEU A 19 31.27 33.96 19.24
C LEU A 19 30.91 33.46 17.83
N GLY A 20 31.73 33.75 16.82
CA GLY A 20 31.52 33.28 15.45
C GLY A 20 31.87 31.80 15.20
N VAL A 21 32.69 31.19 16.07
CA VAL A 21 33.13 29.79 15.92
C VAL A 21 32.30 28.80 16.76
N MET A 22 31.56 29.27 17.78
CA MET A 22 30.73 28.40 18.63
C MET A 22 29.57 27.67 17.91
N PRO A 23 28.86 28.25 16.90
CA PRO A 23 27.78 27.52 16.25
C PRO A 23 28.26 26.46 15.25
N PHE A 24 29.57 26.37 14.96
CA PHE A 24 30.15 25.36 14.05
C PHE A 24 30.79 24.16 14.77
N LEU A 25 30.88 24.17 16.10
CA LEU A 25 31.38 23.02 16.90
C LEU A 25 30.27 22.21 17.58
N ALA A 26 29.03 22.72 17.57
CA ALA A 26 27.87 21.91 17.85
C ALA A 26 27.49 21.16 16.57
N ASN A 27 28.23 20.08 16.25
CA ASN A 27 27.58 19.01 15.50
C ASN A 27 26.34 18.64 16.33
N PRO A 28 25.12 18.64 15.76
CA PRO A 28 24.02 17.99 16.44
C PRO A 28 24.49 16.56 16.67
N VAL A 29 24.84 16.24 17.92
CA VAL A 29 25.05 14.85 18.31
C VAL A 29 23.67 14.26 18.09
N GLN A 30 23.51 13.53 16.98
CA GLN A 30 22.36 12.69 16.75
C GLN A 30 22.25 11.87 18.03
N ALA A 31 21.22 12.15 18.84
CA ALA A 31 21.03 11.43 20.09
C ALA A 31 21.04 9.95 19.73
N ALA A 32 21.96 9.19 20.34
CA ALA A 32 22.03 7.77 20.09
C ALA A 32 20.64 7.18 20.36
N ASN A 33 20.18 6.27 19.49
CA ASN A 33 18.90 5.60 19.67
C ASN A 33 18.83 5.00 21.09
N PRO A 34 17.67 5.07 21.76
CA PRO A 34 17.50 4.42 23.05
C PRO A 34 17.76 2.90 22.91
N PRO A 35 18.15 2.21 24.00
CA PRO A 35 18.23 0.75 23.99
C PRO A 35 16.92 0.13 23.55
N ALA A 36 16.99 -0.92 22.73
CA ALA A 36 15.81 -1.63 22.28
C ALA A 36 15.13 -2.32 23.48
N PHE A 37 13.81 -2.16 23.64
CA PHE A 37 13.02 -2.86 24.66
C PHE A 37 12.35 -4.13 24.11
N PHE A 38 12.21 -4.24 22.79
CA PHE A 38 12.02 -5.49 22.06
C PHE A 38 12.56 -5.34 20.63
N THR A 39 12.65 -6.44 19.91
CA THR A 39 13.05 -6.49 18.50
C THR A 39 12.00 -7.18 17.67
N LEU A 40 11.98 -6.87 16.38
CA LEU A 40 11.08 -7.48 15.40
C LEU A 40 11.77 -7.62 14.05
N SER A 41 11.16 -8.39 13.15
CA SER A 41 11.55 -8.50 11.76
C SER A 41 10.54 -7.79 10.86
N VAL A 42 11.06 -7.10 9.85
CA VAL A 42 10.26 -6.41 8.83
C VAL A 42 10.30 -7.23 7.54
N LEU A 43 9.15 -7.72 7.09
CA LEU A 43 8.97 -8.41 5.82
C LEU A 43 8.34 -7.46 4.78
N ALA A 44 8.92 -7.36 3.60
CA ALA A 44 8.39 -6.53 2.51
C ALA A 44 8.62 -7.19 1.14
N PRO A 45 7.60 -7.27 0.26
CA PRO A 45 7.79 -7.79 -1.09
C PRO A 45 8.55 -6.79 -1.96
N ASN A 46 9.48 -7.31 -2.77
CA ASN A 46 10.40 -6.51 -3.57
C ASN A 46 9.86 -5.98 -4.91
N THR A 47 8.56 -6.12 -5.14
CA THR A 47 7.90 -5.80 -6.40
C THR A 47 7.40 -4.36 -6.52
N ASN A 48 7.42 -3.55 -5.45
CA ASN A 48 6.90 -2.18 -5.50
C ASN A 48 7.90 -1.18 -4.87
N PRO A 49 8.50 -0.27 -5.66
CA PRO A 49 9.50 0.69 -5.16
C PRO A 49 8.99 1.61 -4.05
N ALA A 50 7.74 2.08 -4.13
CA ALA A 50 7.16 2.98 -3.12
C ALA A 50 7.00 2.26 -1.77
N ARG A 51 6.50 1.02 -1.79
CA ARG A 51 6.43 0.17 -0.58
C ARG A 51 7.80 -0.04 0.04
N ASN A 52 8.83 -0.26 -0.79
CA ASN A 52 10.20 -0.48 -0.32
C ASN A 52 10.77 0.75 0.41
N GLN A 53 10.43 1.96 -0.07
CA GLN A 53 10.80 3.20 0.59
C GLN A 53 10.14 3.32 1.97
N TRP A 54 8.85 2.99 2.08
CA TRP A 54 8.13 3.01 3.36
C TRP A 54 8.66 1.97 4.35
N ALA A 55 8.94 0.75 3.89
CA ALA A 55 9.53 -0.28 4.73
C ALA A 55 10.92 0.13 5.24
N THR A 56 11.76 0.69 4.35
CA THR A 56 13.09 1.22 4.73
C THR A 56 12.97 2.34 5.75
N LEU A 57 12.07 3.30 5.51
CA LEU A 57 11.84 4.40 6.44
C LEU A 57 11.42 3.88 7.82
N MET A 58 10.55 2.86 7.87
CA MET A 58 10.13 2.26 9.14
C MET A 58 11.31 1.61 9.88
N VAL A 59 12.16 0.86 9.18
CA VAL A 59 13.39 0.28 9.74
C VAL A 59 14.32 1.34 10.32
N GLU A 60 14.36 2.54 9.74
CA GLU A 60 15.11 3.68 10.27
C GLU A 60 14.43 4.39 11.45
N GLN A 61 13.10 4.40 11.51
CA GLN A 61 12.34 5.11 12.56
C GLN A 61 12.14 4.26 13.83
N LEU A 62 11.87 2.96 13.71
CA LEU A 62 11.58 2.08 14.86
C LEU A 62 12.69 2.13 15.94
N PRO A 63 13.99 2.10 15.60
CA PRO A 63 15.05 2.20 16.60
C PRO A 63 15.04 3.52 17.37
N LYS A 64 14.55 4.61 16.77
CA LYS A 64 14.51 5.93 17.44
C LYS A 64 13.53 5.97 18.60
N ILE A 65 12.55 5.06 18.61
CA ILE A 65 11.59 4.90 19.70
C ILE A 65 11.90 3.67 20.58
N GLY A 66 13.03 3.00 20.38
CA GLY A 66 13.46 1.85 21.19
C GLY A 66 12.94 0.51 20.70
N ILE A 67 12.47 0.40 19.45
CA ILE A 67 12.09 -0.86 18.83
C ILE A 67 13.23 -1.28 17.90
N GLY A 68 13.92 -2.37 18.23
CA GLY A 68 14.99 -2.88 17.37
C GLY A 68 14.44 -3.61 16.15
N VAL A 69 15.22 -3.65 15.07
CA VAL A 69 14.93 -4.46 13.90
C VAL A 69 16.05 -5.48 13.72
N ASP A 70 15.73 -6.77 13.86
CA ASP A 70 16.70 -7.86 13.74
C ASP A 70 16.92 -8.25 12.28
N VAL A 71 15.84 -8.33 11.51
CA VAL A 71 15.85 -8.70 10.09
C VAL A 71 14.99 -7.71 9.32
N PHE A 72 15.53 -7.19 8.22
CA PHE A 72 14.74 -6.56 7.17
C PHE A 72 14.79 -7.45 5.93
N ASP A 73 13.74 -8.24 5.75
CA ASP A 73 13.61 -9.21 4.66
C ASP A 73 12.83 -8.60 3.49
N HIS A 74 13.58 -8.15 2.49
CA HIS A 74 13.06 -7.55 1.28
C HIS A 74 13.20 -8.54 0.12
N THR A 75 12.14 -9.32 -0.12
CA THR A 75 12.22 -10.57 -0.90
C THR A 75 11.01 -10.79 -1.81
N GLY A 76 11.02 -11.89 -2.57
CA GLY A 76 9.93 -12.26 -3.49
C GLY A 76 8.83 -13.08 -2.82
N TRP A 77 7.67 -13.18 -3.49
CA TRP A 77 6.49 -13.88 -2.99
C TRP A 77 6.70 -15.36 -2.66
N ALA A 78 7.64 -16.03 -3.32
CA ALA A 78 8.00 -17.42 -3.01
C ALA A 78 8.52 -17.61 -1.58
N GLN A 79 9.07 -16.55 -0.97
CA GLN A 79 9.52 -16.57 0.43
C GLN A 79 8.47 -15.99 1.39
N ILE A 80 7.66 -15.04 0.92
CA ILE A 80 6.62 -14.37 1.72
C ILE A 80 5.41 -15.28 1.93
N SER A 81 4.92 -15.92 0.87
CA SER A 81 3.69 -16.70 0.93
C SER A 81 3.75 -17.81 1.99
N PRO A 82 4.81 -18.64 2.10
CA PRO A 82 4.90 -19.67 3.14
C PRO A 82 4.93 -19.13 4.58
N ARG A 83 5.25 -17.85 4.76
CA ARG A 83 5.30 -17.17 6.07
C ARG A 83 3.98 -16.49 6.44
N THR A 84 3.07 -16.33 5.48
CA THR A 84 1.84 -15.55 5.59
C THR A 84 0.64 -16.45 5.23
N TRP A 85 -0.01 -16.26 4.08
CA TRP A 85 -1.18 -17.05 3.65
C TRP A 85 -0.91 -18.54 3.50
N GLY A 86 0.30 -18.90 3.06
CA GLY A 86 0.72 -20.28 2.83
C GLY A 86 1.29 -20.96 4.08
N TYR A 87 1.19 -20.34 5.25
CA TYR A 87 1.71 -20.92 6.48
C TYR A 87 0.95 -22.22 6.82
N PRO A 88 1.65 -23.35 7.04
CA PRO A 88 1.00 -24.66 7.19
C PRO A 88 0.32 -24.88 8.55
N GLY A 89 0.45 -23.93 9.48
CA GLY A 89 0.04 -24.08 10.87
C GLY A 89 1.10 -24.78 11.74
N PRO A 90 0.86 -24.87 13.06
CA PRO A 90 -0.37 -24.47 13.75
C PRO A 90 -0.52 -22.95 13.88
N TYR A 91 -1.76 -22.45 13.89
CA TYR A 91 -2.06 -21.04 14.14
C TYR A 91 -2.01 -20.72 15.65
N PRO A 92 -1.60 -19.51 16.06
CA PRO A 92 -1.33 -18.37 15.20
C PRO A 92 -0.01 -18.46 14.41
N ILE A 93 0.08 -17.77 13.27
CA ILE A 93 1.32 -17.60 12.50
C ILE A 93 2.40 -17.08 13.46
N PRO A 94 3.55 -17.77 13.58
CA PRO A 94 4.55 -17.47 14.59
C PRO A 94 5.45 -16.31 14.15
N THR A 95 6.46 -16.00 14.96
CA THR A 95 7.44 -14.96 14.66
C THR A 95 8.23 -15.24 13.38
N TYR A 96 8.92 -14.22 12.85
CA TYR A 96 9.77 -14.41 11.67
C TYR A 96 10.86 -15.47 11.88
N ALA A 97 11.45 -15.54 13.08
CA ALA A 97 12.48 -16.51 13.44
C ALA A 97 11.97 -17.98 13.42
N GLU A 98 10.68 -18.16 13.61
CA GLU A 98 9.99 -19.46 13.68
C GLU A 98 9.29 -19.81 12.36
N GLY A 99 9.53 -19.03 11.30
CA GLY A 99 9.00 -19.28 9.96
C GLY A 99 7.72 -18.52 9.62
N GLY A 100 7.26 -17.60 10.46
CA GLY A 100 6.17 -16.67 10.14
C GLY A 100 6.70 -15.26 9.86
N PHE A 101 6.09 -14.24 10.47
CA PHE A 101 6.43 -12.83 10.32
C PHE A 101 6.04 -12.03 11.57
N ASP A 102 6.69 -10.88 11.79
CA ASP A 102 6.35 -9.97 12.89
C ASP A 102 5.63 -8.72 12.35
N ILE A 103 6.21 -8.04 11.35
CA ILE A 103 5.57 -6.97 10.58
C ILE A 103 5.68 -7.29 9.10
N PHE A 104 4.58 -7.09 8.37
CA PHE A 104 4.53 -7.29 6.93
C PHE A 104 3.98 -6.06 6.21
N PHE A 105 4.74 -5.55 5.25
CA PHE A 105 4.33 -4.44 4.39
C PHE A 105 3.58 -4.96 3.17
N ILE A 106 2.33 -4.55 3.04
CA ILE A 106 1.46 -4.90 1.91
C ILE A 106 0.61 -3.69 1.49
N GLY A 107 0.12 -3.72 0.25
CA GLY A 107 -0.89 -2.83 -0.25
C GLY A 107 -2.08 -3.63 -0.76
N TRP A 108 -3.26 -3.03 -0.69
CA TRP A 108 -4.52 -3.60 -1.18
C TRP A 108 -5.06 -2.71 -2.30
N GLY A 109 -5.49 -3.33 -3.39
CA GLY A 109 -6.28 -2.68 -4.43
C GLY A 109 -7.75 -2.91 -4.14
N TRP A 110 -8.56 -1.85 -4.13
CA TRP A 110 -9.97 -1.91 -3.79
C TRP A 110 -10.83 -1.59 -5.01
N GLY A 111 -11.94 -2.31 -5.17
CA GLY A 111 -12.96 -1.96 -6.15
C GLY A 111 -13.81 -0.76 -5.72
N LEU A 112 -14.73 -0.36 -6.59
CA LEU A 112 -15.71 0.71 -6.33
C LEU A 112 -16.60 0.41 -5.12
N ASP A 113 -16.96 -0.85 -4.96
CA ASP A 113 -17.79 -1.33 -3.87
C ASP A 113 -16.93 -2.21 -2.96
N ILE A 114 -16.32 -1.57 -1.95
CA ILE A 114 -15.38 -2.23 -1.05
C ILE A 114 -16.14 -3.25 -0.22
N ASP A 115 -15.75 -4.52 -0.30
CA ASP A 115 -16.17 -5.59 0.61
C ASP A 115 -14.93 -6.12 1.33
N LEU A 116 -14.94 -6.08 2.66
CA LEU A 116 -13.83 -6.56 3.49
C LEU A 116 -13.96 -8.02 3.90
N THR A 117 -15.01 -8.71 3.43
CA THR A 117 -15.10 -10.18 3.49
C THR A 117 -13.87 -10.77 2.81
N GLY A 118 -13.24 -11.75 3.44
CA GLY A 118 -11.96 -12.30 3.00
C GLY A 118 -10.76 -11.69 3.73
N LEU A 119 -10.85 -10.45 4.25
CA LEU A 119 -9.67 -9.75 4.77
C LEU A 119 -9.62 -9.61 6.29
N PHE A 120 -10.76 -9.32 6.94
CA PHE A 120 -10.80 -9.04 8.38
C PHE A 120 -11.83 -9.86 9.15
N ASP A 121 -12.66 -10.64 8.46
CA ASP A 121 -13.56 -11.58 9.12
C ASP A 121 -12.80 -12.83 9.60
N THR A 122 -13.23 -13.37 10.74
CA THR A 122 -12.65 -14.55 11.38
C THR A 122 -12.62 -15.78 10.46
N PRO A 123 -13.69 -16.11 9.71
CA PRO A 123 -13.68 -17.25 8.79
C PRO A 123 -12.56 -17.22 7.75
N SER A 124 -12.08 -16.02 7.42
CA SER A 124 -11.07 -15.78 6.38
C SER A 124 -9.63 -15.76 6.89
N ILE A 125 -9.40 -16.14 8.15
CA ILE A 125 -8.05 -16.47 8.62
C ILE A 125 -7.47 -17.57 7.71
N PRO A 126 -6.20 -17.47 7.27
CA PRO A 126 -5.57 -18.48 6.46
C PRO A 126 -5.80 -19.90 6.98
N PRO A 127 -6.00 -20.89 6.10
CA PRO A 127 -5.84 -20.81 4.64
C PRO A 127 -7.10 -20.36 3.88
N ASN A 128 -8.13 -19.86 4.56
CA ASN A 128 -9.45 -19.63 3.94
C ASN A 128 -9.59 -18.27 3.25
N GLY A 129 -8.68 -17.33 3.52
CA GLY A 129 -8.70 -15.99 2.95
C GLY A 129 -7.44 -15.20 3.27
N ASP A 130 -7.57 -13.88 3.20
CA ASP A 130 -6.50 -12.90 3.30
C ASP A 130 -6.26 -12.35 4.71
N ASN A 131 -6.99 -12.82 5.73
CA ASN A 131 -6.85 -12.39 7.12
C ASN A 131 -5.61 -13.00 7.80
N HIS A 132 -4.44 -12.85 7.16
CA HIS A 132 -3.13 -13.19 7.72
C HIS A 132 -2.75 -12.30 8.91
N TYR A 133 -3.49 -11.21 9.14
CA TYR A 133 -3.47 -10.43 10.39
C TYR A 133 -3.93 -11.24 11.60
N GLN A 134 -4.70 -12.32 11.36
CA GLN A 134 -5.29 -13.15 12.40
C GLN A 134 -6.23 -12.36 13.31
N TYR A 135 -6.85 -11.33 12.75
CA TYR A 135 -7.81 -10.49 13.45
C TYR A 135 -9.12 -11.25 13.60
N SER A 136 -9.64 -11.32 14.82
CA SER A 136 -10.86 -12.08 15.11
C SER A 136 -11.61 -11.40 16.24
N VAL A 137 -12.68 -10.69 15.85
CA VAL A 137 -13.56 -9.97 16.77
C VAL A 137 -15.00 -10.17 16.28
N PRO A 138 -15.91 -10.70 17.13
CA PRO A 138 -17.30 -10.98 16.72
C PRO A 138 -18.04 -9.75 16.17
N GLU A 139 -17.72 -8.57 16.67
CA GLU A 139 -18.26 -7.29 16.21
C GLU A 139 -17.86 -6.98 14.76
N MET A 140 -16.62 -7.32 14.37
CA MET A 140 -16.16 -7.20 12.98
C MET A 140 -16.93 -8.17 12.07
N ASP A 141 -17.05 -9.44 12.48
CA ASP A 141 -17.78 -10.46 11.73
C ASP A 141 -19.25 -10.05 11.52
N TRP A 142 -19.87 -9.48 12.55
CA TRP A 142 -21.23 -8.94 12.47
C TRP A 142 -21.31 -7.76 11.51
N ALA A 143 -20.40 -6.79 11.60
CA ALA A 143 -20.44 -5.59 10.77
C ALA A 143 -20.20 -5.91 9.28
N ILE A 144 -19.21 -6.77 8.96
CA ILE A 144 -18.95 -7.26 7.59
C ILE A 144 -20.15 -8.07 7.06
N GLY A 145 -20.69 -8.98 7.89
CA GLY A 145 -21.85 -9.78 7.52
C GLY A 145 -23.10 -8.95 7.19
N ASN A 146 -23.37 -7.89 7.96
CA ASN A 146 -24.48 -7.00 7.67
C ASN A 146 -24.19 -6.05 6.50
N TYR A 147 -22.96 -5.56 6.37
CA TYR A 147 -22.55 -4.73 5.24
C TYR A 147 -22.77 -5.44 3.90
N SER A 148 -22.35 -6.70 3.79
CA SER A 148 -22.47 -7.52 2.57
C SER A 148 -23.92 -7.92 2.23
N GLN A 149 -24.81 -7.95 3.23
CA GLN A 149 -26.20 -8.38 3.06
C GLN A 149 -27.22 -7.22 3.04
N ALA A 150 -26.79 -6.00 3.36
CA ALA A 150 -27.67 -4.84 3.43
C ALA A 150 -28.09 -4.33 2.05
N PHE A 151 -29.40 -4.36 1.78
CA PHE A 151 -29.99 -3.77 0.58
C PHE A 151 -30.30 -2.28 0.73
N VAL A 152 -30.45 -1.79 1.96
CA VAL A 152 -30.72 -0.38 2.26
C VAL A 152 -29.39 0.36 2.36
N LEU A 153 -29.18 1.34 1.49
CA LEU A 153 -27.92 2.09 1.42
C LEU A 153 -27.55 2.77 2.75
N ALA A 154 -28.52 3.34 3.46
CA ALA A 154 -28.27 3.99 4.75
C ALA A 154 -27.73 3.00 5.80
N ASP A 155 -28.29 1.80 5.85
CA ASP A 155 -27.83 0.74 6.76
C ASP A 155 -26.43 0.27 6.36
N ARG A 156 -26.20 0.08 5.06
CA ARG A 156 -24.89 -0.30 4.52
C ARG A 156 -23.79 0.71 4.86
N ILE A 157 -24.09 2.01 4.75
CA ILE A 157 -23.18 3.09 5.16
C ILE A 157 -22.88 3.02 6.67
N GLN A 158 -23.90 2.76 7.50
CA GLN A 158 -23.68 2.63 8.94
C GLN A 158 -22.75 1.46 9.26
N TYR A 159 -22.96 0.28 8.65
CA TYR A 159 -22.06 -0.86 8.86
C TYR A 159 -20.64 -0.60 8.36
N ALA A 160 -20.48 0.16 7.27
CA ALA A 160 -19.16 0.60 6.82
C ALA A 160 -18.45 1.49 7.87
N HIS A 161 -19.19 2.38 8.54
CA HIS A 161 -18.63 3.18 9.64
C HIS A 161 -18.28 2.34 10.85
N ASP A 162 -19.09 1.34 11.18
CA ASP A 162 -18.80 0.42 12.29
C ASP A 162 -17.51 -0.38 12.01
N ILE A 163 -17.34 -0.89 10.79
CA ILE A 163 -16.10 -1.54 10.32
C ILE A 163 -14.91 -0.59 10.45
N GLN A 164 -15.03 0.65 9.96
CA GLN A 164 -13.96 1.65 10.04
C GLN A 164 -13.57 1.97 11.48
N ALA A 165 -14.55 2.10 12.38
CA ALA A 165 -14.30 2.35 13.79
C ALA A 165 -13.54 1.20 14.45
N LEU A 166 -13.95 -0.05 14.17
CA LEU A 166 -13.26 -1.25 14.68
C LEU A 166 -11.80 -1.31 14.19
N LEU A 167 -11.56 -1.11 12.89
CA LEU A 167 -10.19 -1.10 12.34
C LEU A 167 -9.32 0.03 12.92
N TYR A 168 -9.93 1.18 13.21
CA TYR A 168 -9.23 2.32 13.80
C TYR A 168 -8.82 2.08 15.25
N GLU A 169 -9.71 1.48 16.06
CA GLU A 169 -9.45 1.23 17.48
C GLU A 169 -8.56 0.01 17.70
N ASP A 170 -8.79 -1.07 16.96
CA ASP A 170 -8.07 -2.34 17.17
C ASP A 170 -6.73 -2.41 16.43
N LEU A 171 -6.55 -1.59 15.39
CA LEU A 171 -5.35 -1.50 14.55
C LEU A 171 -4.76 -2.86 14.11
N PRO A 172 -5.56 -3.80 13.54
CA PRO A 172 -5.00 -5.03 12.98
C PRO A 172 -4.05 -4.77 11.81
N ALA A 173 -4.20 -3.61 11.16
CA ALA A 173 -3.26 -3.06 10.18
C ALA A 173 -3.07 -1.56 10.41
N ALA A 174 -1.86 -1.06 10.20
CA ALA A 174 -1.55 0.37 10.26
C ALA A 174 -1.47 0.95 8.85
N THR A 175 -2.50 1.69 8.43
CA THR A 175 -2.51 2.36 7.11
C THR A 175 -1.44 3.45 7.05
N ILE A 176 -0.56 3.37 6.06
CA ILE A 176 0.54 4.33 5.87
C ILE A 176 0.12 5.45 4.93
N ILE A 177 -0.39 5.10 3.75
CA ILE A 177 -0.84 6.05 2.73
C ILE A 177 -2.00 5.47 1.92
N TYR A 178 -2.79 6.37 1.34
CA TYR A 178 -3.62 6.08 0.17
C TYR A 178 -2.88 6.65 -1.05
N PRO A 179 -2.27 5.81 -1.90
CA PRO A 179 -1.50 6.29 -3.04
C PRO A 179 -2.42 6.96 -4.06
N THR A 180 -1.83 7.83 -4.89
CA THR A 180 -2.48 8.37 -6.08
C THR A 180 -1.88 7.67 -7.28
N ASP A 181 -2.72 7.03 -8.08
CA ASP A 181 -2.30 6.45 -9.34
C ASP A 181 -2.28 7.52 -10.43
N MET A 182 -1.18 7.51 -11.20
CA MET A 182 -0.95 8.44 -12.29
C MET A 182 -0.93 7.68 -13.60
N PHE A 183 -1.80 8.11 -14.50
CA PHE A 183 -2.05 7.48 -15.79
C PHE A 183 -1.70 8.47 -16.90
N PRO A 184 -0.42 8.56 -17.35
CA PRO A 184 -0.07 9.45 -18.43
C PRO A 184 -0.76 9.00 -19.72
N HIS A 185 -1.39 9.93 -20.44
CA HIS A 185 -2.04 9.65 -21.72
C HIS A 185 -1.86 10.81 -22.70
N THR A 186 -2.30 10.61 -23.94
CA THR A 186 -2.30 11.65 -24.97
C THR A 186 -3.15 12.87 -24.56
N THR A 187 -2.68 14.08 -24.85
CA THR A 187 -3.36 15.33 -24.48
C THR A 187 -4.66 15.59 -25.24
N ALA A 188 -4.92 14.81 -26.29
CA ALA A 188 -6.13 14.93 -27.12
C ALA A 188 -7.36 14.24 -26.49
N LEU A 189 -7.18 13.46 -25.41
CA LEU A 189 -8.29 12.83 -24.72
C LEU A 189 -9.20 13.89 -24.09
N GLU A 190 -10.46 13.90 -24.51
CA GLU A 190 -11.48 14.77 -23.94
C GLU A 190 -11.79 14.33 -22.51
N ALA A 191 -11.61 15.25 -21.56
CA ALA A 191 -11.65 14.95 -20.13
C ALA A 191 -13.00 14.35 -19.68
N ASP A 192 -14.11 14.71 -20.33
CA ASP A 192 -15.45 14.22 -19.99
C ASP A 192 -15.73 12.80 -20.51
N SER A 193 -14.88 12.28 -21.41
CA SER A 193 -15.01 10.92 -21.95
C SER A 193 -14.28 9.86 -21.12
N TRP A 194 -13.47 10.28 -20.14
CA TRP A 194 -12.67 9.41 -19.30
C TRP A 194 -13.02 9.59 -17.81
N SER A 195 -13.25 8.48 -17.11
CA SER A 195 -13.45 8.46 -15.67
C SER A 195 -12.25 7.78 -15.01
N PRO A 196 -11.38 8.50 -14.29
CA PRO A 196 -10.19 7.91 -13.68
C PRO A 196 -10.56 6.81 -12.68
N LEU A 197 -11.71 6.95 -12.00
CA LEU A 197 -12.19 5.98 -11.04
C LEU A 197 -12.66 4.67 -11.72
N LEU A 198 -13.38 4.77 -12.84
CA LEU A 198 -13.82 3.59 -13.58
C LEU A 198 -12.66 2.94 -14.33
N TRP A 199 -11.67 3.73 -14.75
CA TRP A 199 -10.45 3.22 -15.35
C TRP A 199 -9.61 2.43 -14.35
N ASP A 200 -9.36 3.00 -13.17
CA ASP A 200 -8.59 2.35 -12.12
C ASP A 200 -9.20 0.98 -11.72
N SER A 201 -10.53 0.94 -11.62
CA SER A 201 -11.29 -0.27 -11.30
C SER A 201 -11.57 -1.19 -12.51
N SER A 202 -10.92 -0.95 -13.65
CA SER A 202 -11.07 -1.70 -14.92
C SER A 202 -12.47 -1.65 -15.55
N TYR A 203 -13.46 -0.97 -14.96
CA TYR A 203 -14.84 -0.95 -15.46
C TYR A 203 -15.08 -0.04 -16.67
N GLN A 204 -14.13 0.82 -17.03
CA GLN A 204 -14.33 1.71 -18.18
C GLN A 204 -13.88 1.07 -19.49
N ASP A 205 -14.78 1.07 -20.48
CA ASP A 205 -14.48 0.67 -21.86
C ASP A 205 -13.94 1.86 -22.67
N MET A 206 -12.80 1.67 -23.34
CA MET A 206 -12.15 2.64 -24.23
C MET A 206 -12.99 3.00 -25.45
N ALA A 207 -13.97 2.18 -25.85
CA ALA A 207 -14.89 2.48 -26.94
C ALA A 207 -15.75 3.74 -26.70
N TYR A 208 -15.88 4.17 -25.44
CA TYR A 208 -16.59 5.39 -25.06
C TYR A 208 -15.70 6.61 -24.93
N TRP A 209 -14.40 6.48 -25.20
CA TRP A 209 -13.46 7.59 -25.11
C TRP A 209 -13.48 8.42 -26.39
N ASP A 210 -13.49 9.74 -26.21
CA ASP A 210 -13.23 10.67 -27.30
C ASP A 210 -11.75 11.07 -27.22
N ILE A 211 -10.95 10.37 -28.00
CA ILE A 211 -9.50 10.54 -28.04
C ILE A 211 -9.07 11.64 -29.02
N GLY A 212 -10.00 12.24 -29.76
CA GLY A 212 -9.73 13.30 -30.75
C GLY A 212 -8.82 12.90 -31.92
N ASP A 213 -8.41 11.63 -32.00
CA ASP A 213 -7.40 11.09 -32.92
C ASP A 213 -7.74 9.64 -33.31
N THR A 214 -6.99 9.05 -34.24
CA THR A 214 -7.08 7.63 -34.62
C THR A 214 -6.23 6.71 -33.74
N GLU A 215 -5.32 7.26 -32.95
CA GLU A 215 -4.40 6.51 -32.08
C GLU A 215 -4.46 7.05 -30.64
N PHE A 216 -4.50 6.14 -29.67
CA PHE A 216 -4.44 6.48 -28.25
C PHE A 216 -3.14 5.98 -27.64
N HIS A 217 -2.37 6.88 -27.05
CA HIS A 217 -1.14 6.57 -26.34
C HIS A 217 -1.33 6.72 -24.84
N TYR A 218 -0.90 5.71 -24.10
CA TYR A 218 -0.97 5.65 -22.64
C TYR A 218 0.31 5.05 -22.07
N GLY A 219 0.76 5.62 -20.95
CA GLY A 219 1.85 5.07 -20.16
C GLY A 219 1.31 4.07 -19.17
N CYS A 220 1.61 2.78 -19.38
CA CYS A 220 1.31 1.74 -18.40
C CYS A 220 2.19 1.95 -17.14
N PRO A 221 1.60 2.18 -15.95
CA PRO A 221 2.36 2.50 -14.74
C PRO A 221 3.03 1.27 -14.09
N ALA A 222 2.84 0.07 -14.65
CA ALA A 222 3.45 -1.18 -14.18
C ALA A 222 3.75 -2.15 -15.33
N ASP A 223 4.34 -3.29 -14.97
CA ASP A 223 4.61 -4.38 -15.91
C ASP A 223 3.30 -4.93 -16.49
N PHE A 224 3.25 -5.03 -17.82
CA PHE A 224 2.21 -5.74 -18.54
C PHE A 224 2.82 -7.05 -19.03
N GLU A 225 2.58 -8.13 -18.29
CA GLU A 225 3.32 -9.38 -18.47
C GLU A 225 2.66 -10.34 -19.47
N ASP A 226 1.33 -10.27 -19.63
CA ASP A 226 0.60 -11.23 -20.46
C ASP A 226 -0.69 -10.63 -21.08
N PHE A 227 -1.00 -11.04 -22.31
CA PHE A 227 -2.27 -10.71 -23.00
C PHE A 227 -3.35 -11.78 -22.79
N HIS A 228 -3.14 -12.73 -21.88
CA HIS A 228 -4.01 -13.89 -21.73
C HIS A 228 -5.27 -13.61 -20.90
N THR A 229 -6.44 -13.78 -21.51
CA THR A 229 -7.77 -13.47 -20.93
C THR A 229 -8.08 -14.12 -19.59
N PHE A 230 -7.53 -15.31 -19.34
CA PHE A 230 -7.80 -16.08 -18.13
C PHE A 230 -6.74 -15.85 -17.04
N LYS A 231 -5.79 -14.94 -17.28
CA LYS A 231 -4.69 -14.64 -16.36
C LYS A 231 -4.73 -13.15 -16.02
N THR A 232 -5.39 -12.84 -14.91
CA THR A 232 -5.42 -11.50 -14.33
C THR A 232 -4.56 -11.50 -13.08
N GLU A 233 -3.23 -11.46 -13.28
CA GLU A 233 -2.28 -11.45 -12.17
C GLU A 233 -2.08 -10.04 -11.60
N SER A 234 -2.38 -9.01 -12.39
CA SER A 234 -2.41 -7.62 -11.95
C SER A 234 -3.68 -6.88 -12.38
N VAL A 235 -4.01 -5.80 -11.64
CA VAL A 235 -5.07 -4.87 -12.03
C VAL A 235 -4.82 -4.23 -13.41
N TYR A 236 -3.56 -4.10 -13.81
CA TYR A 236 -3.18 -3.54 -15.11
C TYR A 236 -3.45 -4.53 -16.26
N ASP A 237 -3.21 -5.82 -16.02
CA ASP A 237 -3.63 -6.87 -16.96
C ASP A 237 -5.15 -6.87 -17.09
N ALA A 238 -5.89 -6.70 -15.98
CA ALA A 238 -7.35 -6.61 -15.98
C ALA A 238 -7.84 -5.43 -16.81
N GLN A 239 -7.28 -4.23 -16.57
CA GLN A 239 -7.62 -3.00 -17.29
C GLN A 239 -7.55 -3.24 -18.79
N TRP A 240 -6.45 -3.79 -19.30
CA TRP A 240 -6.22 -3.97 -20.74
C TRP A 240 -6.97 -5.16 -21.34
N THR A 241 -6.96 -6.31 -20.67
CA THR A 241 -7.69 -7.49 -21.16
C THR A 241 -9.19 -7.24 -21.18
N GLN A 242 -9.74 -6.46 -20.25
CA GLN A 242 -11.15 -6.05 -20.30
C GLN A 242 -11.47 -5.20 -21.54
N GLN A 243 -10.55 -4.38 -22.04
CA GLN A 243 -10.79 -3.57 -23.26
C GLN A 243 -10.83 -4.45 -24.52
N ILE A 244 -9.95 -5.44 -24.61
CA ILE A 244 -9.86 -6.29 -25.79
C ILE A 244 -10.96 -7.36 -25.77
N TYR A 245 -11.24 -7.91 -24.59
CA TYR A 245 -12.03 -9.12 -24.43
C TYR A 245 -13.38 -8.91 -23.75
N GLY A 246 -13.65 -7.76 -23.13
CA GLY A 246 -14.97 -7.43 -22.58
C GLY A 246 -16.06 -7.56 -23.64
N GLY A 247 -15.82 -7.04 -24.85
CA GLY A 247 -16.70 -7.21 -26.01
C GLY A 247 -16.71 -8.61 -26.64
N LEU A 248 -15.73 -9.49 -26.31
CA LEU A 248 -15.73 -10.90 -26.76
C LEU A 248 -16.53 -11.81 -25.82
N VAL A 249 -16.80 -11.36 -24.58
CA VAL A 249 -17.72 -12.01 -23.64
C VAL A 249 -19.18 -11.61 -23.91
N GLU A 250 -19.42 -10.54 -24.68
CA GLU A 250 -20.71 -10.36 -25.36
C GLU A 250 -20.90 -11.53 -26.34
N ARG A 251 -21.49 -12.60 -25.80
CA ARG A 251 -21.70 -13.89 -26.45
C ARG A 251 -22.12 -13.67 -27.90
N ASP A 252 -21.44 -14.38 -28.80
CA ASP A 252 -21.86 -14.60 -30.18
C ASP A 252 -23.40 -14.59 -30.25
N MET A 253 -23.95 -13.58 -30.93
CA MET A 253 -25.41 -13.41 -31.09
C MET A 253 -26.04 -14.59 -31.86
N HIS A 254 -25.22 -15.50 -32.38
CA HIS A 254 -25.60 -16.72 -33.08
C HIS A 254 -25.34 -18.02 -32.27
N ALA A 255 -24.81 -17.95 -31.05
CA ALA A 255 -24.64 -19.12 -30.21
C ALA A 255 -26.01 -19.68 -29.78
N THR A 256 -26.45 -20.74 -30.44
CA THR A 256 -27.69 -21.43 -30.10
C THR A 256 -27.58 -22.03 -28.70
N VAL A 257 -28.64 -21.85 -27.91
CA VAL A 257 -28.79 -22.08 -26.46
C VAL A 257 -28.47 -23.53 -25.97
N GLU A 258 -28.07 -24.45 -26.86
CA GLU A 258 -27.94 -25.86 -26.52
C GLU A 258 -26.69 -26.22 -25.69
N ASN A 259 -25.68 -25.35 -25.59
CA ASN A 259 -24.40 -25.69 -24.94
C ASN A 259 -24.00 -24.78 -23.77
N ALA A 260 -24.95 -24.17 -23.08
CA ALA A 260 -24.67 -23.37 -21.89
C ALA A 260 -25.26 -24.02 -20.62
N TRP A 261 -24.69 -25.15 -20.20
CA TRP A 261 -24.73 -25.69 -18.85
C TRP A 261 -23.36 -26.23 -18.47
#